data_AF-A0A2U0RW12-F1
#
_entry.id   AF-A0A2U0RW12-F1
#
_cell.length_a   1.000
_cell.length_b   1.000
_cell.length_c   1.000
_cell.angle_alpha   90.00
_cell.angle_beta   90.00
_cell.angle_gamma   90.00
#
_symmetry.space_group_name_H-M   'P 1'
#
loop_
_entity.id
_entity.type
_entity.pdbx_description
1 polymer ?
#
loop_
_entity_poly.entity_id
_entity_poly.type
_entity_poly.pdbx_seq_one_letter_code
_entity_poly.pdbx_strand_id
1 'polypeptide(L)'
;MLIESLIAFLIIVGLSSLIYMASRLLTPKSSGSEEKNATYGCGEKVFTKRLLVNVSLYKYLIFFVVIDSPALILAFAALALEMINPFTLLIYLGIILAADMLLLGGD
;
A
#
# COMPACT_ATOMS: atom_id res chain seq x y z
N MET A 1 11.61 -16.99 13.08
CA MET A 1 11.05 -16.15 12.01
C MET A 1 9.57 -15.81 12.23
N LEU A 2 8.60 -16.74 12.10
CA LEU A 2 7.17 -16.37 12.16
C LEU A 2 6.74 -15.79 13.52
N ILE A 3 7.20 -16.37 14.64
CA ILE A 3 6.95 -15.86 15.99
C ILE A 3 7.58 -14.48 16.21
N GLU A 4 8.80 -14.27 15.73
CA GLU A 4 9.50 -12.97 15.84
C GLU A 4 8.78 -11.89 15.03
N SER A 5 8.33 -12.22 13.81
CA SER A 5 7.53 -11.32 12.97
C SER A 5 6.18 -10.99 13.61
N LEU A 6 5.52 -11.98 14.23
CA LEU A 6 4.26 -11.77 14.95
C LEU A 6 4.47 -10.84 16.14
N ILE A 7 5.53 -11.07 16.94
CA ILE A 7 5.88 -10.21 18.08
C ILE A 7 6.17 -8.78 17.59
N ALA A 8 6.97 -8.62 16.54
CA ALA A 8 7.28 -7.31 15.98
C ALA A 8 6.03 -6.58 15.50
N PHE A 9 5.13 -7.27 14.80
CA PHE A 9 3.85 -6.72 14.36
C PHE A 9 2.99 -6.24 15.54
N LEU A 10 2.85 -7.06 16.58
CA LEU A 10 2.07 -6.71 17.77
C LEU A 10 2.67 -5.50 18.50
N ILE A 11 4.00 -5.40 18.58
CA ILE A 11 4.69 -4.24 19.18
C ILE A 11 4.39 -2.97 18.37
N ILE A 12 4.49 -3.01 17.04
CA ILE A 12 4.25 -1.85 16.17
C ILE A 12 2.80 -1.37 16.29
N VAL A 13 1.84 -2.29 16.23
CA VAL A 13 0.41 -1.95 16.37
C VAL A 13 0.10 -1.43 17.77
N GLY A 14 0.66 -2.07 18.81
CA GLY A 14 0.52 -1.62 20.19
C GLY A 14 1.08 -0.21 20.40
N LEU A 15 2.29 0.05 19.93
CA LEU A 15 2.96 1.34 20.09
C LEU A 15 2.25 2.45 19.31
N SER A 16 1.85 2.20 18.07
CA SER A 16 1.09 3.18 17.26
C SER A 16 -0.26 3.53 17.88
N SER A 17 -0.97 2.53 18.43
CA SER A 17 -2.21 2.74 19.17
C SER A 17 -2.01 3.56 20.44
N LEU A 18 -0.95 3.26 21.22
CA LEU A 18 -0.60 4.01 22.42
C LEU A 18 -0.27 5.47 22.08
N ILE A 19 0.49 5.72 21.03
CA ILE A 19 0.79 7.07 20.55
C ILE A 19 -0.51 7.78 20.18
N TYR A 20 -1.39 7.15 19.41
CA TYR A 20 -2.68 7.73 19.02
C TYR A 20 -3.54 8.09 20.23
N MET A 21 -3.64 7.21 21.23
CA MET A 21 -4.38 7.48 22.46
C MET A 21 -3.75 8.59 23.30
N ALA A 22 -2.43 8.60 23.44
CA ALA A 22 -1.70 9.64 24.15
C ALA A 22 -1.89 11.02 23.47
N SER A 23 -1.76 11.07 22.14
CA SER A 23 -2.03 12.29 21.36
C SER A 23 -3.45 12.80 21.58
N ARG A 24 -4.45 11.91 21.60
CA ARG A 24 -5.84 12.29 21.88
C ARG A 24 -6.04 12.88 23.28
N LEU A 25 -5.32 12.38 24.28
CA LEU A 25 -5.39 12.87 25.66
C LEU A 25 -4.68 14.21 25.85
N LEU A 26 -3.54 14.40 25.19
CA LEU A 26 -2.71 15.61 25.30
C LEU A 26 -3.25 16.78 24.46
N THR A 27 -4.06 16.51 23.43
CA THR A 27 -4.59 17.55 22.55
C THR A 27 -5.74 18.29 23.22
N PRO A 28 -5.73 19.64 23.24
CA PRO A 28 -6.85 20.42 23.76
C PRO A 28 -8.12 20.11 22.97
N LYS A 29 -9.19 19.70 23.66
CA LYS A 29 -10.48 19.48 23.02
C LYS A 29 -11.03 20.83 22.54
N SER A 30 -11.04 21.01 21.22
CA SER A 30 -11.76 22.10 20.59
C SER A 30 -13.26 21.91 20.81
N SER A 31 -13.98 22.96 21.25
CA SER A 31 -15.43 23.00 21.07
C SER A 31 -15.73 22.82 19.58
N GLY A 32 -16.57 21.86 19.24
CA GLY A 32 -16.88 21.52 17.85
C GLY A 32 -17.72 22.62 17.22
N SER A 33 -17.09 23.67 16.68
CA SER A 33 -17.78 24.63 15.82
C SER A 33 -17.97 24.01 14.43
N GLU A 34 -19.11 24.26 13.79
CA GLU A 34 -19.39 23.76 12.45
C GLU A 34 -18.31 24.19 11.44
N GLU A 35 -17.73 25.38 11.62
CA GLU A 35 -16.64 25.89 10.79
C GLU A 35 -15.34 25.08 10.92
N LYS A 36 -15.01 24.53 12.09
CA LYS A 36 -13.79 23.71 12.27
C LYS A 36 -13.93 22.32 11.65
N ASN A 37 -15.17 21.83 11.54
CA ASN A 37 -15.48 20.54 10.93
C ASN A 37 -15.79 20.66 9.43
N ALA A 38 -15.85 21.89 8.89
CA ALA A 38 -16.10 22.13 7.49
C ALA A 38 -14.87 21.75 6.64
N THR A 39 -15.12 21.26 5.43
CA THR A 39 -14.05 21.03 4.44
C THR A 39 -13.37 22.36 4.11
N TYR A 40 -12.03 22.35 4.05
CA TYR A 40 -11.26 23.54 3.69
C TYR A 40 -11.68 24.04 2.30
N GLY A 41 -12.03 25.34 2.24
CA GLY A 41 -12.50 26.00 1.02
C GLY A 41 -12.38 27.50 1.08
N CYS A 42 -11.33 28.03 1.72
CA CYS A 42 -11.13 29.49 1.89
C CYS A 42 -12.35 30.24 2.49
N GLY A 43 -13.12 29.58 3.37
CA GLY A 43 -14.34 30.15 3.98
C GLY A 43 -15.63 29.89 3.20
N GLU A 44 -15.55 29.26 2.02
CA GLU A 44 -16.71 28.83 1.24
C GLU A 44 -17.16 27.42 1.63
N LYS A 45 -18.49 27.18 1.61
CA LYS A 45 -19.07 25.85 1.84
C LYS A 45 -18.82 24.97 0.61
N VAL A 46 -17.77 24.16 0.66
CA VAL A 46 -17.45 23.20 -0.40
C VAL A 46 -18.37 22.00 -0.30
N PHE A 47 -19.22 21.82 -1.31
CA PHE A 47 -19.95 20.57 -1.49
C PHE A 47 -19.07 19.60 -2.27
N THR A 48 -18.64 18.52 -1.61
CA THR A 48 -17.94 17.40 -2.23
C THR A 48 -18.88 16.67 -3.19
N LYS A 49 -19.03 17.18 -4.41
CA LYS A 49 -19.55 16.40 -5.53
C LYS A 49 -18.54 15.27 -5.82
N ARG A 50 -19.03 14.15 -6.38
CA ARG A 50 -18.18 13.01 -6.74
C ARG A 50 -17.00 13.50 -7.58
N LEU A 51 -15.79 13.37 -7.02
CA LEU A 51 -14.57 13.69 -7.73
C LEU A 51 -14.43 12.65 -8.85
N LEU A 52 -14.54 13.07 -10.11
CA LEU A 52 -14.14 12.25 -11.24
C LEU A 52 -12.61 12.26 -11.27
N VAL A 53 -12.02 11.39 -10.45
CA VAL A 53 -10.57 11.17 -10.45
C VAL A 53 -10.23 10.50 -11.77
N ASN A 54 -9.45 11.20 -12.60
CA ASN A 54 -8.88 10.58 -13.77
C ASN A 54 -7.77 9.63 -13.29
N VAL A 55 -8.01 8.32 -13.34
CA VAL A 55 -7.06 7.31 -12.86
C VAL A 55 -5.98 7.15 -13.93
N SER A 56 -5.03 8.08 -14.01
CA SER A 56 -3.95 8.04 -15.00
C SER A 56 -3.03 6.81 -14.86
N LEU A 57 -2.98 6.24 -13.65
CA LEU A 57 -2.12 5.10 -13.31
C LEU A 57 -2.86 3.75 -13.30
N TYR A 58 -4.04 3.65 -13.92
CA TYR A 58 -4.80 2.40 -13.92
C TYR A 58 -4.05 1.27 -14.63
N LYS A 59 -3.34 1.57 -15.73
CA LYS A 59 -2.47 0.61 -16.44
C LYS A 59 -1.39 0.07 -15.50
N TYR A 60 -0.73 0.96 -14.74
CA TYR A 60 0.27 0.58 -13.74
C TYR A 60 -0.31 -0.33 -12.64
N LEU A 61 -1.50 -0.01 -12.13
CA LEU A 61 -2.18 -0.86 -11.13
C LEU A 61 -2.44 -2.27 -11.67
N ILE A 62 -2.84 -2.40 -12.94
CA ILE A 62 -3.05 -3.70 -13.58
C ILE A 62 -1.72 -4.45 -13.68
N PHE A 63 -0.64 -3.81 -14.16
CA PHE A 63 0.66 -4.46 -14.24
C PHE A 63 1.20 -4.85 -12.87
N PHE A 64 1.05 -3.98 -11.87
CA PHE A 64 1.41 -4.28 -10.49
C PHE A 64 0.73 -5.57 -10.01
N VAL A 65 -0.58 -5.73 -10.22
CA VAL A 65 -1.29 -6.95 -9.80
C VAL A 65 -0.83 -8.19 -10.58
N VAL A 66 -0.64 -8.07 -11.90
CA VAL A 66 -0.20 -9.18 -12.76
C VAL A 66 1.23 -9.62 -12.45
N ILE A 67 2.09 -8.70 -12.00
CA ILE A 67 3.50 -8.97 -11.72
C ILE A 67 3.71 -9.40 -10.26
N ASP A 68 3.07 -8.72 -9.32
CA ASP A 68 3.29 -8.91 -7.89
C ASP A 68 2.67 -10.22 -7.38
N SER A 69 1.47 -10.58 -7.88
CA SER A 69 0.80 -11.82 -7.43
C SER A 69 1.59 -13.10 -7.80
N PRO A 70 2.14 -13.26 -9.01
CA PRO A 70 2.94 -14.44 -9.34
C PRO A 70 4.35 -14.41 -8.73
N ALA A 71 4.95 -13.24 -8.55
CA ALA A 71 6.22 -13.09 -7.84
C ALA A 71 6.11 -13.56 -6.38
N LEU A 72 5.01 -13.23 -5.70
CA LEU A 72 4.74 -13.67 -4.34
C LEU A 72 4.54 -15.19 -4.28
N ILE A 73 3.79 -15.77 -5.23
CA ILE A 73 3.63 -17.24 -5.34
C ILE A 73 4.98 -17.93 -5.54
N LEU A 74 5.84 -17.39 -6.42
CA LEU A 74 7.16 -17.95 -6.67
C LEU A 74 8.07 -17.85 -5.43
N ALA A 75 8.03 -16.72 -4.71
CA ALA A 75 8.81 -16.57 -3.48
C ALA A 75 8.44 -17.63 -2.44
N PHE A 76 7.14 -17.93 -2.28
CA PHE A 76 6.69 -19.00 -1.40
C PHE A 76 7.03 -20.40 -1.93
N ALA A 77 6.94 -20.64 -3.25
CA ALA A 77 7.33 -21.91 -3.85
C ALA A 77 8.83 -22.19 -3.70
N ALA A 78 9.68 -21.17 -3.90
CA ALA A 78 11.12 -21.27 -3.70
C ALA A 78 11.50 -21.56 -2.25
N LEU A 79 10.76 -20.95 -1.30
CA LEU A 79 10.94 -21.21 0.14
C LEU A 79 10.49 -22.64 0.51
N ALA A 80 9.36 -23.10 -0.03
CA ALA A 80 8.77 -24.41 0.30
C ALA A 80 9.57 -25.60 -0.27
N LEU A 81 10.23 -25.41 -1.42
CA LEU A 81 10.99 -26.47 -2.07
C LEU A 81 12.46 -26.50 -1.62
N GLU A 82 12.89 -25.63 -0.71
CA GLU A 82 14.30 -25.35 -0.35
C GLU A 82 15.21 -25.06 -1.58
N MET A 83 14.59 -24.89 -2.76
CA MET A 83 15.24 -24.61 -4.03
C MET A 83 15.30 -23.10 -4.21
N ILE A 84 16.12 -22.45 -3.40
CA ILE A 84 16.53 -21.06 -3.65
C ILE A 84 17.66 -21.13 -4.67
N ASN A 85 17.34 -21.46 -5.92
CA ASN A 85 18.27 -21.21 -7.01
C ASN A 85 18.08 -19.76 -7.47
N PRO A 86 18.97 -18.83 -7.10
CA PRO A 86 18.83 -17.41 -7.42
C PRO A 86 18.75 -17.15 -8.92
N PHE A 87 19.27 -18.06 -9.75
CA PHE A 87 19.17 -17.96 -11.22
C PHE A 87 17.75 -18.15 -11.74
N THR A 88 16.95 -19.04 -11.15
CA THR A 88 15.55 -19.23 -11.56
C THR A 88 14.70 -18.01 -11.22
N LEU A 89 14.95 -17.40 -10.05
CA LEU A 89 14.32 -16.14 -9.65
C LEU A 89 14.71 -14.99 -10.59
N LEU A 90 15.99 -14.91 -10.99
CA LEU A 90 16.49 -13.91 -11.93
C LEU A 90 15.86 -14.05 -13.32
N ILE A 91 15.75 -15.29 -13.83
CA ILE A 91 15.08 -15.57 -15.12
C ILE A 91 13.61 -15.17 -15.06
N TYR A 92 12.93 -15.49 -13.96
CA TYR A 92 11.52 -15.14 -13.79
C TYR A 92 11.28 -13.63 -13.73
N LEU A 93 12.11 -12.91 -12.94
CA LEU A 93 12.12 -11.45 -12.92
C LEU A 93 12.41 -10.87 -14.31
N GLY A 94 13.29 -11.51 -15.09
CA GLY A 94 13.56 -11.14 -16.49
C GLY A 94 12.35 -11.34 -17.41
N ILE A 95 11.62 -12.45 -17.28
CA ILE A 95 10.39 -12.71 -18.06
C ILE A 95 9.29 -11.70 -17.70
N ILE A 96 9.14 -11.41 -16.40
CA ILE A 96 8.21 -10.39 -15.91
C ILE A 96 8.56 -9.01 -16.48
N LEU A 97 9.84 -8.62 -16.42
CA LEU A 97 10.31 -7.34 -16.96
C LEU A 97 10.08 -7.25 -18.48
N ALA A 98 10.34 -8.33 -19.20
CA ALA A 98 10.10 -8.39 -20.65
C ALA A 98 8.59 -8.27 -20.97
N ALA A 99 7.73 -8.93 -20.19
CA ALA A 99 6.27 -8.81 -20.34
C ALA A 99 5.80 -7.38 -20.06
N ASP A 100 6.32 -6.73 -19.02
CA ASP A 100 6.01 -5.33 -18.68
C ASP A 100 6.45 -4.37 -19.79
N MET A 101 7.68 -4.51 -20.31
CA MET A 101 8.17 -3.71 -21.44
C MET A 101 7.32 -3.91 -22.71
N LEU A 102 6.89 -5.15 -22.98
CA LEU A 102 6.02 -5.45 -24.12
C LEU A 102 4.64 -4.81 -23.98
N LEU A 103 4.10 -4.77 -22.75
CA LEU A 103 2.81 -4.16 -22.47
C LEU A 103 2.87 -2.62 -22.43
N LEU A 104 4.02 -2.04 -22.07
CA LEU A 104 4.32 -0.60 -22.15
C LEU A 104 4.46 -0.10 -23.60
N GLY A 105 4.94 -0.94 -24.52
CA GLY A 105 5.12 -0.60 -25.94
C GLY A 105 3.88 -0.80 -26.82
N GLY A 106 2.71 -1.06 -26.24
CA GLY A 106 1.45 -1.32 -26.94
C GLY A 106 0.54 -0.10 -27.13
N ASP A 107 1.12 1.09 -27.25
CA ASP A 107 0.44 2.31 -27.75
C ASP A 107 1.09 2.74 -29.08
#